data_AF-A0A9P3IDK8-F1
#
_entry.id   AF-A0A9P3IDK8-F1
#
_cell.length_a   1.000
_cell.length_b   1.000
_cell.length_c   1.000
_cell.angle_alpha   90.00
_cell.angle_beta   90.00
_cell.angle_gamma   90.00
#
_symmetry.space_group_name_H-M   'P 1'
#
loop_
_entity.id
_entity.type
_entity.pdbx_description
1 polymer ?
#
loop_
_entity_poly.entity_id
_entity_poly.type
_entity_poly.pdbx_seq_one_letter_code
_entity_poly.pdbx_strand_id
1 'polypeptide(L)'
;MFVQWGSTNPLLMWFLTKCGNNSMENASAMISEVCRVLKPGGKFLLITYGDPQVRVSHLQADELSWTVKIHAMPRPGVCAELCPAWALVPMKIGINGRLVPNGEDLEGGNVHYIYVCTKDSL
;
A
#
# COMPACT_ATOMS: atom_id res chain seq x y z
N MET A 1 -0.21 -15.50 -3.69
CA MET A 1 0.32 -15.85 -5.02
C MET A 1 1.61 -15.07 -5.22
N PHE A 2 2.76 -15.74 -5.24
CA PHE A 2 4.05 -15.10 -5.50
C PHE A 2 4.15 -14.82 -7.00
N VAL A 3 4.29 -13.56 -7.39
CA VAL A 3 4.59 -13.18 -8.78
C VAL A 3 5.96 -12.52 -8.78
N GLN A 4 6.98 -13.29 -9.16
CA GLN A 4 8.34 -12.80 -9.28
C GLN A 4 8.51 -12.24 -10.71
N TRP A 5 8.59 -10.91 -10.85
CA TRP A 5 8.92 -10.27 -12.13
C TRP A 5 10.43 -10.01 -12.18
N GLY A 6 11.07 -10.42 -13.28
CA GLY A 6 12.53 -10.47 -13.45
C GLY A 6 13.22 -9.10 -13.55
N SER A 7 13.21 -8.32 -12.48
CA SER A 7 14.07 -7.15 -12.28
C SER A 7 14.86 -7.32 -10.99
N THR A 8 16.03 -6.69 -10.90
CA THR A 8 17.03 -6.83 -9.83
C THR A 8 16.54 -6.44 -8.43
N ASN A 9 15.27 -6.05 -8.29
CA ASN A 9 14.59 -5.74 -7.04
C ASN A 9 13.30 -6.58 -6.93
N PRO A 10 13.21 -7.52 -5.97
CA PRO A 10 12.01 -8.35 -5.82
C PRO A 10 10.81 -7.49 -5.41
N LEU A 11 9.75 -7.52 -6.23
CA LEU A 11 8.45 -6.93 -5.91
C LEU A 11 7.62 -8.01 -5.19
N LEU A 12 7.12 -7.68 -4.01
CA LEU A 12 6.30 -8.58 -3.21
C LEU A 12 4.90 -7.97 -3.06
N MET A 13 3.87 -8.68 -3.54
CA MET A 13 2.46 -8.24 -3.57
C MET A 13 1.56 -9.15 -2.73
N TRP A 14 0.88 -8.61 -1.70
CA TRP A 14 -0.01 -9.37 -0.80
C TRP A 14 -1.40 -8.74 -0.67
N PHE A 15 -2.42 -9.57 -0.47
CA PHE A 15 -3.78 -9.15 -0.11
C PHE A 15 -4.01 -9.42 1.39
N LEU A 16 -4.13 -8.37 2.20
CA LEU A 16 -4.46 -8.49 3.63
C LEU A 16 -5.98 -8.68 3.82
N THR A 17 -6.48 -9.91 3.68
CA THR A 17 -7.84 -10.28 4.12
C THR A 17 -7.83 -10.54 5.62
N LYS A 18 -8.49 -9.67 6.39
CA LYS A 18 -8.69 -9.80 7.85
C LYS A 18 -9.69 -10.93 8.12
N CYS A 19 -9.28 -12.19 8.05
CA CYS A 19 -10.13 -13.33 8.41
C CYS A 19 -9.32 -14.29 9.29
N GLY A 20 -9.57 -14.27 10.61
CA GLY A 20 -8.93 -15.15 11.59
C GLY A 20 -8.62 -14.47 12.92
N ASN A 21 -8.44 -15.25 13.99
CA ASN A 21 -7.94 -14.76 15.28
C ASN A 21 -6.55 -14.15 15.10
N ASN A 22 -6.27 -13.07 15.82
CA ASN A 22 -5.00 -12.35 15.83
C ASN A 22 -4.54 -11.85 14.44
N SER A 23 -5.50 -11.58 13.54
CA SER A 23 -5.21 -11.17 12.17
C SER A 23 -4.45 -9.85 12.06
N MET A 24 -4.46 -9.02 13.11
CA MET A 24 -3.76 -7.73 13.12
C MET A 24 -2.29 -7.93 13.49
N GLU A 25 -2.04 -8.70 14.53
CA GLU A 25 -0.70 -9.07 15.01
C GLU A 25 0.03 -9.89 13.96
N ASN A 26 -0.66 -10.85 13.35
CA ASN A 26 -0.11 -11.66 12.25
C ASN A 26 0.27 -10.80 11.04
N ALA A 27 -0.53 -9.77 10.73
CA ALA A 27 -0.21 -8.84 9.64
C ALA A 27 1.02 -7.99 9.96
N SER A 28 1.11 -7.45 11.18
CA SER A 28 2.29 -6.69 11.63
C SER A 28 3.55 -7.55 11.62
N ALA A 29 3.48 -8.79 12.11
CA ALA A 29 4.60 -9.73 12.10
C ALA A 29 5.06 -10.04 10.66
N MET A 30 4.13 -10.26 9.74
CA MET A 30 4.44 -10.48 8.34
C MET A 30 5.11 -9.27 7.70
N ILE A 31 4.58 -8.07 7.93
CA ILE A 31 5.13 -6.80 7.40
C ILE A 31 6.56 -6.57 7.92
N SER A 32 6.81 -6.84 9.21
CA SER A 32 8.14 -6.76 9.81
C SER A 32 9.13 -7.71 9.14
N GLU A 33 8.73 -8.96 8.91
CA GLU A 33 9.57 -9.93 8.20
C GLU A 33 9.86 -9.53 6.75
N VAL A 34 8.88 -8.94 6.05
CA VAL A 34 9.10 -8.39 4.70
C VAL A 34 10.14 -7.27 4.73
N CYS A 35 10.01 -6.31 5.65
CA CYS A 35 10.98 -5.24 5.81
C CYS A 35 12.39 -5.81 6.09
N ARG A 36 12.50 -6.82 6.97
CA ARG A 36 13.76 -7.48 7.32
C ARG A 36 14.46 -8.12 6.11
N VAL A 37 13.74 -8.87 5.28
CA VAL A 37 14.32 -9.62 4.15
C VAL A 37 14.58 -8.77 2.90
N LEU A 38 13.89 -7.63 2.77
CA LEU A 38 14.14 -6.72 1.65
C LEU A 38 15.57 -6.18 1.70
N LYS A 39 16.20 -6.05 0.54
CA LYS A 39 17.47 -5.34 0.41
C LYS A 39 17.25 -3.82 0.49
N PRO A 40 18.27 -3.03 0.87
CA PRO A 40 18.23 -1.58 0.71
C PRO A 40 17.74 -1.17 -0.69
N GLY A 41 16.79 -0.25 -0.78
CA GLY A 41 16.14 0.15 -2.03
C GLY A 41 15.09 -0.82 -2.57
N GLY A 42 14.93 -1.99 -1.95
CA GLY A 42 13.88 -2.96 -2.27
C GLY A 42 12.48 -2.40 -2.04
N LYS A 43 11.49 -2.92 -2.79
CA LYS A 43 10.13 -2.39 -2.79
C LYS A 43 9.10 -3.45 -2.43
N PHE A 44 8.24 -3.12 -1.47
CA PHE A 44 7.05 -3.88 -1.12
C PHE A 44 5.81 -3.16 -1.64
N LEU A 45 4.91 -3.90 -2.29
CA LEU A 45 3.64 -3.38 -2.79
C LEU A 45 2.47 -4.04 -2.05
N LEU A 46 1.63 -3.24 -1.41
CA LEU A 46 0.36 -3.70 -0.86
C LEU A 46 -0.77 -3.14 -1.72
N ILE A 47 -1.62 -4.01 -2.28
CA ILE A 47 -2.82 -3.60 -3.01
C ILE A 47 -4.04 -4.05 -2.23
N THR A 48 -4.89 -3.11 -1.82
CA THR A 48 -6.06 -3.42 -0.99
C THR A 48 -7.20 -2.44 -1.22
N TYR A 49 -8.42 -2.92 -1.01
CA TYR A 49 -9.63 -2.11 -0.95
C TYR A 49 -9.90 -1.54 0.45
N GLY A 50 -9.08 -1.94 1.45
CA GLY A 50 -9.29 -1.55 2.84
C GLY A 50 -9.01 -0.08 3.09
N ASP A 51 -9.71 0.49 4.08
CA ASP A 51 -9.53 1.88 4.49
C ASP A 51 -8.05 2.19 4.80
N PRO A 52 -7.47 3.22 4.18
CA PRO A 52 -6.10 3.63 4.42
C PRO A 52 -5.77 3.95 5.86
N GLN A 53 -6.70 4.50 6.64
CA GLN A 53 -6.44 4.83 8.04
C GLN A 53 -6.02 3.60 8.85
N VAL A 54 -6.63 2.45 8.54
CA VAL A 54 -6.35 1.19 9.24
C VAL A 54 -5.08 0.52 8.70
N ARG A 55 -4.73 0.76 7.43
CA ARG A 55 -3.60 0.07 6.78
C ARG A 55 -2.28 0.82 6.94
N VAL A 56 -2.32 2.15 6.96
CA VAL A 56 -1.15 3.01 7.12
C VAL A 56 -0.47 2.76 8.46
N SER A 57 -1.22 2.59 9.55
CA SER A 57 -0.65 2.35 10.89
C SER A 57 0.22 1.09 10.95
N HIS A 58 -0.13 0.04 10.22
CA HIS A 58 0.68 -1.18 10.13
C HIS A 58 1.95 -1.01 9.28
N LEU A 59 1.95 -0.06 8.34
CA LEU A 59 3.06 0.17 7.41
C LEU A 59 4.02 1.28 7.90
N GLN A 60 3.57 2.17 8.78
CA GLN A 60 4.38 3.25 9.35
C GLN A 60 4.77 3.00 10.81
N ALA A 61 4.86 1.73 11.22
CA ALA A 61 5.40 1.39 12.53
C ALA A 61 6.86 1.84 12.64
N ASP A 62 7.25 2.38 13.80
CA ASP A 62 8.58 2.98 14.04
C ASP A 62 9.75 2.03 13.76
N GLU A 63 9.49 0.72 13.85
CA GLU A 63 10.47 -0.35 13.63
C GLU A 63 10.78 -0.59 12.14
N LEU A 64 9.98 -0.03 11.23
CA LEU A 64 10.08 -0.27 9.78
C LEU A 64 10.88 0.84 9.12
N SER A 65 12.15 0.57 8.79
CA SER A 65 13.04 1.49 8.08
C SER A 65 12.73 1.55 6.57
N TRP A 66 11.55 2.07 6.23
CA TRP A 66 11.14 2.29 4.85
C TRP A 66 10.26 3.53 4.67
N THR A 67 10.24 4.05 3.45
CA THR A 67 9.35 5.15 3.07
C THR A 67 8.09 4.61 2.39
N VAL A 68 6.90 5.05 2.84
CA VAL A 68 5.60 4.64 2.28
C VAL A 68 5.03 5.72 1.36
N LYS A 69 4.68 5.35 0.13
CA LYS A 69 3.89 6.16 -0.81
C LYS A 69 2.56 5.48 -1.10
N ILE A 70 1.48 6.23 -1.22
CA ILE A 70 0.14 5.66 -1.44
C ILE A 70 -0.42 6.20 -2.75
N HIS A 71 -0.92 5.31 -3.58
CA HIS A 71 -1.66 5.64 -4.79
C HIS A 71 -3.08 5.08 -4.67
N ALA A 72 -4.02 5.65 -5.41
CA ALA A 72 -5.35 5.11 -5.57
C ALA A 72 -5.60 4.91 -7.05
N MET A 73 -6.18 3.79 -7.40
CA MET A 73 -6.52 3.46 -8.78
C MET A 73 -8.00 3.10 -8.84
N PRO A 74 -8.77 3.65 -9.79
CA PRO A 74 -10.17 3.26 -9.96
C PRO A 74 -10.28 1.77 -10.28
N ARG A 75 -11.34 1.15 -9.78
CA ARG A 75 -11.67 -0.24 -10.07
C ARG A 75 -11.99 -0.37 -11.57
N PRO A 76 -11.46 -1.40 -12.25
CA PRO A 76 -11.83 -1.66 -13.64
C PRO A 76 -13.35 -1.78 -13.79
N GLY A 77 -13.91 -1.05 -14.75
CA GLY A 77 -15.36 -1.03 -15.02
C GLY A 77 -16.17 0.03 -14.27
N VAL A 78 -15.57 0.80 -13.35
CA VAL A 78 -16.24 1.93 -12.68
C VAL A 78 -15.94 3.27 -13.36
N CYS A 79 -14.72 3.43 -13.89
CA CYS A 79 -14.33 4.62 -14.64
C CYS A 79 -14.04 4.24 -16.10
N ALA A 80 -14.44 5.11 -17.04
CA ALA A 80 -14.15 4.95 -18.46
C ALA A 80 -12.64 5.10 -18.76
N GLU A 81 -11.94 5.86 -17.91
CA GLU A 81 -10.49 5.98 -17.97
C GLU A 81 -9.83 4.90 -17.11
N LEU A 82 -8.98 4.08 -17.73
CA LEU A 82 -8.23 3.02 -17.04
C LEU A 82 -7.26 3.58 -15.99
N CYS A 83 -6.72 4.79 -16.21
CA CYS A 83 -5.72 5.44 -15.36
C CYS A 83 -5.87 6.96 -15.42
N PRO A 84 -6.76 7.59 -14.63
CA PRO A 84 -6.83 9.04 -14.55
C PRO A 84 -5.50 9.62 -14.00
N ALA A 85 -5.16 10.84 -14.40
CA ALA A 85 -3.85 11.44 -14.08
C ALA A 85 -3.53 11.45 -12.56
N TRP A 86 -4.55 11.62 -11.71
CA TRP A 86 -4.40 11.59 -10.25
C TRP A 86 -3.99 10.21 -9.71
N ALA A 87 -4.28 9.12 -10.42
CA ALA A 87 -3.90 7.76 -10.00
C ALA A 87 -2.39 7.52 -10.07
N LEU A 88 -1.68 8.27 -10.92
CA LEU A 88 -0.22 8.18 -11.09
C LEU A 88 0.55 8.97 -10.03
N VAL A 89 -0.12 9.86 -9.30
CA VAL A 89 0.51 10.75 -8.31
C VAL A 89 0.37 10.15 -6.90
N PRO A 90 1.46 10.08 -6.11
CA PRO A 90 1.34 9.69 -4.71
C PRO A 90 0.44 10.66 -3.94
N MET A 91 -0.58 10.12 -3.28
CA MET A 91 -1.48 10.89 -2.44
C MET A 91 -0.81 11.23 -1.12
N LYS A 92 -1.10 12.44 -0.61
CA LYS A 92 -0.74 12.83 0.75
C LYS A 92 -1.79 12.29 1.72
N ILE A 93 -1.34 11.79 2.86
CA ILE A 93 -2.21 11.45 3.97
C ILE A 93 -2.66 12.78 4.60
N GLY A 94 -3.95 13.08 4.53
CA GLY A 94 -4.51 14.28 5.16
C GLY A 94 -4.47 14.21 6.68
N ILE A 95 -4.74 15.34 7.33
CA ILE A 95 -4.74 15.53 8.81
C ILE A 95 -5.62 14.51 9.55
N ASN A 96 -6.67 14.01 8.89
CA ASN A 96 -7.60 13.03 9.46
C ASN A 96 -7.32 11.60 8.96
N GLY A 97 -6.15 11.34 8.37
CA GLY A 97 -5.83 10.04 7.76
C GLY A 97 -6.58 9.73 6.46
N ARG A 98 -7.48 10.62 6.00
CA ARG A 98 -8.20 10.48 4.73
C ARG A 98 -7.27 10.79 3.56
N LEU A 99 -7.35 9.97 2.52
CA LEU A 99 -6.66 10.21 1.26
C LEU A 99 -7.56 11.05 0.38
N VAL A 100 -7.09 12.25 0.05
CA VAL A 100 -7.82 13.22 -0.76
C VAL A 100 -7.00 13.48 -2.02
N PRO A 101 -7.31 12.85 -3.17
CA PRO A 101 -6.73 13.27 -4.43
C PRO A 101 -7.23 14.68 -4.74
N ASN A 102 -6.32 15.64 -4.92
CA ASN A 102 -6.63 16.99 -5.41
C ASN A 102 -7.69 17.77 -4.61
N GLY A 103 -7.95 17.43 -3.35
CA GLY A 103 -8.98 18.12 -2.55
C GLY A 103 -10.40 17.56 -2.71
N GLU A 104 -10.59 16.54 -3.53
CA GLU A 104 -11.87 15.85 -3.69
C GLU A 104 -11.89 14.56 -2.88
N ASP A 105 -12.95 14.38 -2.11
CA ASP A 105 -13.19 13.16 -1.38
C ASP A 105 -13.48 12.02 -2.35
N LEU A 106 -12.60 11.01 -2.40
CA LEU A 106 -12.93 9.74 -3.03
C LEU A 106 -14.00 9.04 -2.18
N GLU A 107 -15.26 9.43 -2.35
CA GLU A 107 -16.37 8.74 -1.74
C GLU A 107 -16.62 7.41 -2.44
N GLY A 108 -16.65 6.34 -1.63
CA GLY A 108 -17.29 5.08 -1.99
C GLY A 108 -16.42 4.11 -2.77
N GLY A 109 -15.63 3.30 -2.05
CA GLY A 109 -15.39 1.85 -2.29
C GLY A 109 -14.90 1.37 -3.67
N ASN A 110 -14.65 2.27 -4.61
CA ASN A 110 -14.40 1.97 -6.01
C ASN A 110 -12.94 2.18 -6.41
N VAL A 111 -12.05 2.29 -5.42
CA VAL A 111 -10.61 2.41 -5.65
C VAL A 111 -9.85 1.27 -4.98
N HIS A 112 -8.77 0.87 -5.62
CA HIS A 112 -7.72 0.11 -4.99
C HIS A 112 -6.67 1.07 -4.45
N TYR A 113 -6.30 0.92 -3.19
CA TYR A 113 -5.14 1.59 -2.63
C TYR A 113 -3.90 0.74 -2.89
N ILE A 114 -2.88 1.38 -3.43
CA ILE A 114 -1.59 0.78 -3.74
C ILE A 114 -0.55 1.47 -2.86
N TYR A 115 -0.01 0.75 -1.89
CA TYR A 115 1.06 1.23 -1.04
C TYR A 115 2.38 0.74 -1.61
N VAL A 116 3.31 1.67 -1.83
CA VAL A 116 4.67 1.40 -2.27
C VAL A 116 5.60 1.72 -1.11
N CYS A 117 6.06 0.68 -0.43
CA CYS A 117 7.03 0.81 0.66
C CYS A 117 8.43 0.57 0.09
N THR A 118 9.32 1.55 0.18
CA THR A 118 10.69 1.45 -0.30
C THR A 118 11.64 1.39 0.89
N LYS A 119 12.36 0.28 1.05
CA LYS A 119 13.33 0.12 2.14
C LYS A 119 14.44 1.15 1.99
N ASP A 120 14.72 1.85 3.08
CA ASP A 120 15.70 2.92 3.07
C ASP A 120 17.11 2.35 2.83
N SER A 121 17.95 3.15 2.19
CA SER A 121 19.36 2.84 2.00
C SER A 121 20.12 3.29 3.25
N LEU A 122 20.41 2.35 4.15
CA LEU A 122 21.41 2.55 5.21
C LEU A 122 22.81 2.67 4.60
#